data_AF-A0AA40G3T8-F1
#
_entry.id   AF-A0AA40G3T8-F1
#
_cell.length_a   1.000
_cell.length_b   1.000
_cell.length_c   1.000
_cell.angle_alpha   90.00
_cell.angle_beta   90.00
_cell.angle_gamma   90.00
#
_symmetry.space_group_name_H-M   'P 1'
#
loop_
_entity.id
_entity.type
_entity.pdbx_description
1 polymer ?
#
loop_
_entity_poly.entity_id
_entity_poly.type
_entity_poly.pdbx_seq_one_letter_code
_entity_poly.pdbx_strand_id
1 'polypeptide(L)'
;MINQRTSKGLSSAPKKPLKGLKEHELCNGPSKLCMAFQLLKNHSKYSMCSWKGLWIENGEIEEFNIVKCRRIGIDNYGEEWTNKPLRYYIYGNKAVSKRNKEAERHLELS
;
A
#
# COMPACT_ATOMS: atom_id res chain seq x y z
N MET A 1 22.41 -4.78 -20.47
CA MET A 1 22.99 -4.28 -19.20
C MET A 1 22.50 -5.17 -18.07
N ILE A 2 23.41 -5.94 -17.47
CA ILE A 2 23.11 -7.03 -16.51
C ILE A 2 22.84 -6.41 -15.13
N ASN A 3 21.63 -6.64 -14.59
CA ASN A 3 21.26 -6.22 -13.24
C ASN A 3 22.06 -7.03 -12.20
N GLN A 4 23.10 -6.42 -11.63
CA GLN A 4 23.74 -6.93 -10.41
C GLN A 4 22.83 -6.64 -9.22
N ARG A 5 21.87 -7.53 -8.95
CA ARG A 5 21.22 -7.61 -7.64
C ARG A 5 22.22 -8.29 -6.73
N THR A 6 22.88 -7.51 -5.86
CA THR A 6 23.78 -8.04 -4.85
C THR A 6 23.09 -9.17 -4.08
N SER A 7 23.67 -10.36 -4.15
CA SER A 7 23.23 -11.53 -3.39
C SER A 7 23.48 -11.26 -1.91
N LYS A 8 22.49 -10.73 -1.21
CA LYS A 8 22.46 -10.78 0.26
C LYS A 8 22.56 -12.26 0.65
N GLY A 9 23.63 -12.62 1.36
CA GLY A 9 23.90 -13.99 1.80
C GLY A 9 22.67 -14.59 2.46
N LEU A 10 22.42 -15.88 2.19
CA LEU A 10 21.35 -16.63 2.83
C LEU A 10 21.61 -16.62 4.34
N SER A 11 20.76 -15.96 5.11
CA SER A 11 20.81 -16.04 6.56
C SER A 11 20.54 -17.48 6.99
N SER A 12 21.43 -18.04 7.80
CA SER A 12 21.34 -19.39 8.40
C SER A 12 20.28 -19.51 9.50
N ALA A 13 19.44 -18.48 9.67
CA ALA A 13 18.39 -18.50 10.67
C ALA A 13 17.32 -19.55 10.29
N PRO A 14 16.81 -20.34 11.25
CA PRO A 14 15.74 -21.29 10.99
C PRO A 14 14.55 -20.53 10.39
N LYS A 15 14.19 -20.88 9.15
CA LYS A 15 13.01 -20.34 8.48
C LYS A 15 11.81 -20.75 9.32
N LYS A 16 11.23 -19.79 10.06
CA LYS A 16 9.93 -20.00 10.71
C LYS A 16 8.97 -20.59 9.67
N PRO A 17 8.15 -21.60 10.03
CA PRO A 17 7.17 -22.13 9.10
C PRO A 17 6.37 -20.96 8.53
N LEU A 18 6.32 -20.89 7.20
CA LEU A 18 5.60 -19.85 6.48
C LEU A 18 4.14 -19.99 6.85
N LYS A 19 3.69 -19.19 7.82
CA LYS A 19 2.28 -19.03 8.10
C LYS A 19 1.66 -18.50 6.83
N GLY A 20 0.65 -19.21 6.31
CA GLY A 20 -0.07 -18.77 5.12
C GLY A 20 -0.56 -17.34 5.30
N LEU A 21 -0.40 -16.52 4.25
CA LEU A 21 -0.91 -15.16 4.26
C LEU A 21 -2.44 -15.21 4.25
N LYS A 22 -3.06 -14.39 5.08
CA LYS A 22 -4.49 -14.12 4.98
C LYS A 22 -4.75 -13.26 3.76
N GLU A 23 -5.96 -13.32 3.20
CA GLU A 23 -6.33 -12.57 1.99
C GLU A 23 -6.08 -11.07 2.12
N HIS A 24 -6.47 -10.46 3.26
CA HIS A 24 -6.24 -9.04 3.52
C HIS A 24 -4.76 -8.67 3.68
N GLU A 25 -3.84 -9.64 3.78
CA GLU A 25 -2.39 -9.40 3.88
C GLU A 25 -1.68 -9.36 2.53
N LEU A 26 -2.37 -9.76 1.44
CA LEU A 26 -1.81 -9.83 0.09
C LEU A 26 -1.47 -8.44 -0.46
N CYS A 27 -2.39 -7.48 -0.29
CA CYS A 27 -2.30 -6.14 -0.88
C CYS A 27 -2.28 -5.01 0.15
N ASN A 28 -2.03 -5.30 1.43
CA ASN A 28 -2.02 -4.28 2.50
C ASN A 28 -0.73 -3.45 2.58
N GLY A 29 -0.22 -3.00 1.44
CA GLY A 29 0.92 -2.09 1.36
C GLY A 29 1.35 -1.84 -0.06
N PRO A 30 2.01 -0.70 -0.34
CA PRO A 30 2.40 -0.33 -1.71
C PRO A 30 3.35 -1.35 -2.34
N SER A 31 4.38 -1.79 -1.60
CA SER A 31 5.29 -2.82 -2.11
C SER A 31 4.64 -4.21 -2.21
N LYS A 32 3.68 -4.52 -1.33
CA LYS A 32 2.96 -5.80 -1.35
C LYS A 32 2.01 -5.90 -2.55
N LEU A 33 1.28 -4.82 -2.83
CA LEU A 33 0.49 -4.66 -4.05
C LEU A 33 1.37 -4.93 -5.28
N CYS A 34 2.54 -4.28 -5.37
CA CYS A 34 3.45 -4.51 -6.50
C CYS A 34 3.89 -5.97 -6.61
N MET A 35 4.16 -6.65 -5.50
CA MET A 35 4.53 -8.07 -5.53
C MET A 35 3.36 -8.96 -5.97
N ALA A 36 2.16 -8.74 -5.43
CA ALA A 36 0.96 -9.51 -5.75
C ALA A 36 0.58 -9.41 -7.24
N PHE A 37 0.74 -8.23 -7.82
CA PHE A 37 0.46 -7.95 -9.24
C PHE A 37 1.68 -8.05 -10.16
N GLN A 38 2.83 -8.50 -9.65
CA GLN A 38 4.08 -8.61 -10.42
C GLN A 38 4.48 -7.29 -11.13
N LEU A 39 4.26 -6.16 -10.47
CA LEU A 39 4.68 -4.84 -10.95
C LEU A 39 6.18 -4.66 -10.71
N LEU A 40 6.93 -4.71 -11.80
CA LEU A 40 8.37 -4.60 -11.83
C LEU A 40 8.82 -3.19 -12.21
N LYS A 41 10.10 -2.88 -11.96
CA LYS A 41 10.67 -1.54 -12.23
C LYS A 41 10.59 -1.12 -13.71
N ASN A 42 10.65 -2.09 -14.63
CA ASN A 42 10.53 -1.84 -16.07
C ASN A 42 9.13 -1.37 -16.50
N HIS A 43 8.09 -1.56 -15.67
CA HIS A 43 6.75 -1.03 -15.92
C HIS A 43 6.61 0.45 -15.52
N SER A 44 7.67 1.09 -15.03
CA SER A 44 7.66 2.52 -14.73
C SER A 44 7.42 3.34 -16.01
N LYS A 45 6.62 4.41 -15.89
CA LYS A 45 6.21 5.32 -16.98
C LYS A 45 5.29 4.71 -18.03
N TYR A 46 4.82 3.48 -17.84
CA TYR A 46 3.80 2.91 -18.71
C TYR A 46 2.49 3.67 -18.51
N SER A 47 1.78 3.95 -19.59
CA SER A 47 0.50 4.65 -19.54
C SER A 47 -0.58 3.69 -19.05
N MET A 48 -1.31 4.07 -18.00
CA MET A 48 -2.47 3.33 -17.50
C MET A 48 -3.63 3.27 -18.50
N CYS A 49 -3.65 4.17 -19.49
CA CYS A 49 -4.72 4.24 -20.49
C CYS A 49 -4.44 3.38 -21.73
N SER A 50 -3.18 3.04 -22.01
CA SER A 50 -2.81 2.29 -23.23
C SER A 50 -2.07 1.00 -22.97
N TRP A 51 -1.46 0.82 -21.80
CA TRP A 51 -0.84 -0.45 -21.43
C TRP A 51 -1.91 -1.50 -21.11
N LYS A 52 -1.83 -2.66 -21.77
CA LYS A 52 -2.80 -3.75 -21.59
C LYS A 52 -2.53 -4.66 -20.38
N GLY A 53 -1.40 -4.48 -19.69
CA GLY A 53 -0.98 -5.35 -18.58
C GLY A 53 -1.57 -4.98 -17.22
N LEU A 54 -2.12 -3.76 -17.07
CA LEU A 54 -2.80 -3.29 -15.88
C LEU A 54 -3.78 -2.20 -16.30
N TRP A 55 -5.02 -2.28 -15.81
CA TRP A 55 -6.05 -1.27 -16.08
C TRP A 55 -6.86 -1.02 -14.80
N ILE A 56 -7.69 0.02 -14.84
CA ILE A 56 -8.64 0.36 -13.78
C ILE A 56 -10.03 0.18 -14.36
N GLU A 57 -10.89 -0.51 -13.62
CA GLU A 57 -12.31 -0.68 -13.97
C GLU A 57 -13.17 0.14 -13.02
N ASN A 58 -14.37 0.49 -13.47
CA ASN A 58 -15.37 1.05 -12.57
C ASN A 58 -15.77 -0.01 -11.55
N GLY A 59 -15.63 0.33 -10.27
CA GLY A 59 -16.20 -0.48 -9.20
C GLY A 59 -17.70 -0.24 -9.05
N GLU A 60 -18.33 -1.03 -8.19
CA GLU A 60 -19.68 -0.76 -7.74
C GLU A 60 -19.71 0.54 -6.92
N ILE A 61 -20.78 1.32 -7.08
CA ILE A 61 -21.00 2.53 -6.29
C ILE A 61 -21.58 2.08 -4.94
N GLU A 62 -20.69 1.72 -4.03
CA GLU A 62 -21.04 1.50 -2.63
C GLU A 62 -20.90 2.80 -1.84
N GLU A 63 -21.82 3.07 -0.93
CA GLU A 63 -21.63 4.12 0.06
C GLU A 63 -20.58 3.67 1.09
N PHE A 64 -19.45 4.39 1.14
CA PHE A 64 -18.41 4.16 2.11
C PHE A 64 -17.87 5.45 2.70
N ASN A 65 -17.48 5.37 3.97
CA ASN A 65 -16.85 6.46 4.68
C ASN A 65 -15.35 6.52 4.35
N ILE A 66 -14.85 7.70 3.99
CA ILE A 66 -13.44 7.92 3.65
C ILE A 66 -12.71 8.54 4.85
N VAL A 67 -11.71 7.83 5.37
CA VAL A 67 -10.79 8.38 6.38
C VAL A 67 -9.73 9.21 5.70
N LYS A 68 -9.53 10.44 6.18
CA LYS A 68 -8.48 11.36 5.75
C LYS A 68 -7.44 11.53 6.86
N CYS A 69 -6.16 11.26 6.58
CA CYS A 69 -5.12 11.34 7.61
C CYS A 69 -3.73 11.68 7.07
N ARG A 70 -2.75 11.84 7.98
CA ARG A 70 -1.33 12.01 7.61
C ARG A 70 -0.79 10.80 6.81
N ARG A 71 0.19 11.07 5.95
CA ARG A 71 0.90 10.04 5.16
C ARG A 71 1.83 9.22 6.06
N ILE A 72 2.32 8.09 5.54
CA ILE A 72 3.18 7.16 6.28
C ILE A 72 4.62 7.32 5.79
N GLY A 73 5.58 7.39 6.71
CA GLY A 73 7.02 7.36 6.38
C GLY A 73 7.56 8.67 5.79
N ILE A 74 6.96 9.81 6.16
CA ILE A 74 7.36 11.14 5.68
C ILE A 74 7.79 12.09 6.80
N ASP A 75 8.10 11.56 7.99
CA ASP A 75 8.31 12.37 9.21
C ASP A 75 9.47 13.37 9.06
N ASN A 76 10.40 13.14 8.13
CA ASN A 76 11.57 13.98 7.87
C ASN A 76 11.34 15.09 6.81
N TYR A 77 10.11 15.31 6.33
CA TYR A 77 9.79 16.25 5.25
C TYR A 77 9.24 17.60 5.74
N GLY A 78 9.53 17.96 6.99
CA GLY A 78 9.08 19.21 7.62
C GLY A 78 7.67 19.12 8.22
N GLU A 79 7.45 19.86 9.31
CA GLU A 79 6.22 19.78 10.11
C GLU A 79 4.94 20.01 9.29
N GLU A 80 4.98 20.99 8.38
CA GLU A 80 3.86 21.32 7.52
C GLU A 80 3.39 20.12 6.67
N TRP A 81 4.32 19.44 5.99
CA TRP A 81 3.99 18.36 5.05
C TRP A 81 3.79 17.01 5.73
N THR A 82 4.39 16.81 6.90
CA THR A 82 4.19 15.63 7.75
C THR A 82 2.77 15.60 8.31
N ASN A 83 2.23 16.75 8.72
CA ASN A 83 0.90 16.83 9.33
C ASN A 83 -0.25 16.97 8.33
N LYS A 84 0.03 17.32 7.07
CA LYS A 84 -1.01 17.46 6.05
C LYS A 84 -1.78 16.14 5.83
N PRO A 85 -3.14 16.19 5.83
CA PRO A 85 -3.98 15.01 5.74
C PRO A 85 -4.15 14.54 4.29
N LEU A 86 -3.07 14.03 3.70
CA LEU A 86 -2.95 13.67 2.27
C LEU A 86 -2.96 12.16 2.00
N ARG A 87 -3.45 11.36 2.95
CA ARG A 87 -3.68 9.93 2.76
C ARG A 87 -5.15 9.63 3.00
N TYR A 88 -5.74 8.87 2.09
CA TYR A 88 -7.15 8.51 2.08
C TYR A 88 -7.27 6.98 2.10
N TYR A 89 -8.28 6.46 2.80
CA TYR A 89 -8.64 5.05 2.76
C TYR A 89 -10.09 4.83 3.22
N ILE A 90 -10.66 3.68 2.85
CA ILE A 90 -12.02 3.29 3.23
C ILE A 90 -12.05 2.88 4.72
N TYR A 91 -12.91 3.52 5.51
CA TYR A 91 -13.11 3.22 6.93
C TYR A 91 -13.43 1.73 7.15
N GLY A 92 -12.85 1.13 8.20
CA GLY A 92 -13.10 -0.27 8.55
C GLY A 92 -12.45 -1.33 7.63
N ASN A 93 -11.88 -0.95 6.49
CA ASN A 93 -11.29 -1.90 5.55
C ASN A 93 -10.03 -2.59 6.13
N LYS A 94 -10.06 -3.92 6.22
CA LYS A 94 -9.00 -4.76 6.80
C LYS A 94 -7.71 -4.79 5.96
N ALA A 95 -7.80 -4.49 4.68
CA ALA A 95 -6.67 -4.47 3.76
C ALA A 95 -5.86 -3.16 3.83
N VAL A 96 -6.26 -2.20 4.67
CA VAL A 96 -5.51 -0.95 4.85
C VAL A 96 -4.19 -1.23 5.56
N SER A 97 -3.08 -0.80 4.96
CA SER A 97 -1.72 -1.05 5.44
C SER A 97 -1.44 -0.57 6.86
N LYS A 98 -1.91 0.64 7.19
CA LYS A 98 -1.85 1.22 8.53
C LYS A 98 -3.11 2.06 8.75
N ARG A 99 -3.93 1.65 9.71
CA ARG A 99 -5.09 2.43 10.14
C ARG A 99 -4.68 3.57 11.06
N ASN A 100 -5.31 4.72 10.90
CA ASN A 100 -5.18 5.86 11.79
C ASN A 100 -6.40 5.91 12.71
N LYS A 101 -6.26 5.34 13.91
CA LYS A 101 -7.35 5.25 14.90
C LYS A 101 -7.88 6.62 15.34
N GLU A 102 -7.05 7.67 15.32
CA GLU A 102 -7.47 9.01 15.70
C GLU A 102 -8.37 9.62 14.62
N ALA A 103 -7.96 9.53 13.36
CA ALA A 103 -8.76 9.98 12.23
C ALA A 103 -10.06 9.16 12.07
N GLU A 104 -10.02 7.86 12.37
CA GLU A 104 -11.21 7.01 12.43
C GLU A 104 -12.19 7.47 13.51
N ARG A 105 -11.73 7.76 14.73
CA ARG A 105 -12.60 8.27 15.80
C ARG A 105 -13.23 9.62 15.47
N HIS A 106 -12.49 10.53 14.84
CA HIS A 106 -13.07 11.82 14.44
C HIS A 106 -14.19 11.68 13.41
N LEU A 107 -14.14 10.63 12.59
CA LEU A 107 -15.19 10.31 11.61
C LEU A 107 -16.42 9.63 12.26
N GLU A 108 -16.22 8.87 13.34
CA GLU A 108 -17.33 8.26 14.10
C GLU A 108 -18.11 9.30 14.93
N LEU A 109 -17.48 10.44 15.25
CA LEU A 109 -18.05 11.51 16.08
C LEU A 109 -18.68 12.65 15.25
N SER A 110 -18.52 12.63 13.93
CA SER A 110 -19.07 13.61 12.98
C SER A 110 -20.36 13.12 12.36
#